data_AF-A0A533TAU9-F1
#
_entry.id   AF-A0A533TAU9-F1
#
_cell.length_a   1.000
_cell.length_b   1.000
_cell.length_c   1.000
_cell.angle_alpha   90.00
_cell.angle_beta   90.00
_cell.angle_gamma   90.00
#
_symmetry.space_group_name_H-M   'P 1'
#
loop_
_entity.id
_entity.type
_entity.pdbx_description
1 polymer ?
#
loop_
_entity_poly.entity_id
_entity_poly.type
_entity_poly.pdbx_seq_one_letter_code
_entity_poly.pdbx_strand_id
1 'polypeptide(L)' 'MAGSAILRNLQAKGLGGQDVLVRTHRELDLTNQAAVRAFFEQEKHDQVYLAAAKVGGIHA' A
#
# COMPACT_ATOMS: atom_id res chain seq x y z
N MET A 1 -10.46 -2.11 -8.08
CA MET A 1 -10.52 -2.51 -6.65
C MET A 1 -9.81 -1.49 -5.77
N ALA A 2 -10.10 -1.51 -4.45
CA ALA A 2 -9.92 -0.41 -3.50
C ALA A 2 -8.57 0.32 -3.55
N GLY A 3 -7.43 -0.39 -3.60
CA GLY A 3 -6.10 0.24 -3.59
C GLY A 3 -5.88 1.26 -4.70
N SER A 4 -6.30 0.97 -5.94
CA SER A 4 -6.16 1.93 -7.03
C SER A 4 -7.13 3.10 -6.93
N ALA A 5 -8.29 2.92 -6.29
CA ALA A 5 -9.23 4.01 -6.02
C ALA A 5 -8.70 4.97 -4.95
N ILE A 6 -8.06 4.43 -3.91
CA ILE A 6 -7.39 5.22 -2.86
C ILE A 6 -6.28 6.05 -3.51
N LEU A 7 -5.39 5.43 -4.30
CA LEU A 7 -4.30 6.15 -4.96
C LEU A 7 -4.81 7.29 -5.85
N ARG A 8 -5.83 7.04 -6.68
CA ARG A 8 -6.46 8.08 -7.50
C ARG A 8 -7.05 9.22 -6.66
N ASN A 9 -7.66 8.90 -5.52
CA ASN A 9 -8.22 9.92 -4.62
C ASN A 9 -7.12 10.77 -3.96
N LEU A 10 -6.02 10.15 -3.52
CA LEU A 10 -4.87 10.87 -2.95
C LEU A 10 -4.23 11.78 -3.99
N GLN A 11 -4.06 11.29 -5.21
CA GLN A 11 -3.57 12.10 -6.35
C GLN A 11 -4.50 13.27 -6.66
N ALA A 12 -5.81 13.06 -6.67
CA ALA A 12 -6.80 14.13 -6.85
C ALA A 12 -6.79 15.18 -5.73
N LYS A 13 -6.28 14.82 -4.54
CA LYS A 13 -6.06 15.74 -3.41
C LYS A 13 -4.71 16.44 -3.46
N GLY A 14 -3.91 16.23 -4.52
CA GLY A 14 -2.60 16.85 -4.70
C GLY A 14 -1.43 16.11 -4.07
N LEU A 15 -1.65 14.92 -3.49
CA LEU A 15 -0.57 14.08 -2.95
C LEU A 15 0.07 13.26 -4.09
N GLY A 16 1.36 13.47 -4.32
CA GLY A 16 2.09 12.96 -5.48
C GLY A 16 3.13 11.91 -5.14
N GLY A 17 4.00 11.61 -6.11
CA GLY A 17 4.96 10.50 -6.04
C GLY A 17 5.90 10.49 -4.83
N GLN A 18 6.24 11.65 -4.27
CA GLN A 18 7.07 11.74 -3.06
C GLN A 18 6.25 11.63 -1.75
N ASP A 19 4.95 11.89 -1.81
CA ASP A 19 4.06 11.89 -0.64
C ASP A 19 3.33 10.54 -0.48
N VAL A 20 3.31 9.73 -1.53
CA VAL A 20 2.57 8.46 -1.57
C VAL A 20 3.51 7.31 -1.89
N LEU A 21 3.80 6.51 -0.87
CA LEU A 21 4.56 5.28 -1.00
C LEU A 21 3.64 4.09 -1.31
N VAL A 22 3.95 3.37 -2.38
CA VAL A 22 3.22 2.14 -2.75
C VAL A 22 4.18 0.95 -2.86
N ARG A 23 3.67 -0.24 -2.52
CA ARG A 23 4.38 -1.51 -2.67
C ARG A 23 3.46 -2.57 -3.25
N THR A 24 3.97 -3.31 -4.21
CA THR A 24 3.37 -4.55 -4.70
C THR A 24 3.68 -5.69 -3.72
N HIS A 25 2.93 -6.79 -3.84
CA HIS A 25 3.21 -8.01 -3.06
C HIS A 25 4.63 -8.57 -3.30
N ARG A 26 5.25 -8.29 -4.46
CA ARG A 26 6.63 -8.72 -4.75
C ARG A 26 7.66 -7.83 -4.07
N GLU A 27 7.33 -6.57 -3.83
CA GLU A 27 8.23 -5.61 -3.18
C GLU A 27 8.10 -5.66 -1.65
N LEU A 28 6.91 -5.99 -1.13
CA LEU A 28 6.66 -6.19 0.29
C LEU A 28 5.61 -7.29 0.51
N ASP A 29 6.06 -8.44 1.02
CA ASP A 29 5.17 -9.50 1.49
C ASP A 29 4.67 -9.16 2.90
N LEU A 30 3.39 -8.80 2.99
CA LEU A 30 2.74 -8.41 4.24
C LEU A 30 2.56 -9.57 5.23
N THR A 31 2.77 -10.83 4.79
CA THR A 31 2.77 -11.99 5.68
C THR A 31 4.11 -12.16 6.41
N ASN A 32 5.18 -11.55 5.90
CA ASN A 32 6.51 -11.56 6.52
C ASN A 32 6.68 -10.36 7.46
N GLN A 33 6.54 -10.62 8.76
CA GLN A 33 6.61 -9.55 9.77
C GLN A 33 7.98 -8.89 9.90
N ALA A 34 9.08 -9.61 9.63
CA ALA A 34 10.40 -9.01 9.67
C ALA A 34 10.58 -8.00 8.53
N ALA A 35 10.09 -8.33 7.32
CA ALA A 35 10.12 -7.42 6.18
C ALA A 35 9.24 -6.17 6.41
N VAL A 36 8.03 -6.35 6.96
CA VAL A 36 7.13 -5.23 7.31
C VAL A 36 7.78 -4.31 8.36
N ARG A 37 8.39 -4.86 9.41
CA ARG A 37 9.07 -4.04 10.42
C ARG A 37 10.22 -3.24 9.82
N ALA A 38 11.09 -3.90 9.05
CA ALA A 38 12.20 -3.22 8.39
C ALA A 38 11.72 -2.08 7.46
N PHE A 39 10.62 -2.30 6.74
CA PHE A 39 10.00 -1.29 5.89
C PHE A 39 9.48 -0.08 6.71
N PHE A 40 8.80 -0.33 7.83
CA PHE A 40 8.32 0.75 8.71
C PHE A 40 9.44 1.51 9.42
N GLU A 41 10.58 0.87 9.68
CA GLU A 41 11.76 1.53 10.27
C GLU A 41 12.50 2.40 9.25
N GLN A 42 12.55 1.98 7.99
CA GLN A 42 13.21 2.70 6.91
C GLN A 42 12.41 3.93 6.45
N GLU A 43 11.08 3.82 6.45
CA GLU A 43 10.18 4.80 5.85
C GLU A 43 9.34 5.50 6.94
N LYS A 44 9.29 6.83 6.91
CA LYS A 44 8.51 7.61 7.89
C LYS A 44 7.09 7.80 7.40
N HIS A 45 6.20 6.93 7.85
CA HIS A 45 4.79 6.94 7.45
C HIS A 45 3.94 7.78 8.42
N ASP A 46 3.26 8.81 7.91
CA ASP A 46 2.24 9.53 8.69
C ASP A 46 0.90 8.78 8.72
N GLN A 47 0.57 8.09 7.62
CA GLN A 47 -0.69 7.37 7.42
C GLN A 47 -0.45 6.08 6.65
N VAL A 48 -1.19 5.03 7.00
CA VAL A 48 -1.13 3.73 6.33
C VAL A 48 -2.52 3.33 5.84
N TYR A 49 -2.63 3.08 4.53
CA TYR A 49 -3.84 2.59 3.89
C TYR A 49 -3.65 1.14 3.47
N LEU A 50 -4.12 0.18 4.28
CA LEU A 50 -3.98 -1.24 4.00
C LEU A 50 -5.14 -1.76 3.13
N ALA A 51 -4.89 -1.88 1.82
CA ALA A 51 -5.89 -2.37 0.85
C ALA A 51 -5.55 -3.74 0.23
N ALA A 52 -4.49 -4.40 0.71
CA ALA A 52 -4.09 -5.73 0.26
C ALA A 52 -4.82 -6.81 1.04
N ALA A 53 -5.42 -7.78 0.35
CA ALA A 53 -6.08 -8.92 0.95
C ALA A 53 -6.08 -10.11 -0.02
N LYS A 54 -5.98 -11.32 0.52
CA LYS A 54 -6.33 -12.54 -0.23
C LYS A 54 -7.85 -12.63 -0.26
N VAL A 55 -8.45 -12.29 -1.40
CA VAL A 55 -9.89 -12.37 -1.61
C VAL A 55 -10.22 -13.65 -2.37
N GLY A 56 -11.19 -14.42 -1.88
CA GLY A 56 -11.69 -15.60 -2.59
C GLY A 56 -12.70 -15.18 -3.66
N GLY A 57 -12.49 -15.64 -4.90
CA GLY A 57 -13.47 -15.53 -5.97
C GLY A 57 -13.92 -14.11 -6.30
N ILE A 58 -13.08 -13.34 -6.98
CA ILE A 58 -13.63 -12.32 -7.88
C ILE A 58 -13.69 -13.01 -9.24
N HIS A 59 -14.85 -13.57 -9.57
CA HIS A 59 -15.21 -13.68 -10.99
C HIS A 59 -15.14 -12.27 -11.53
N ALA A 60 -14.09 -11.98 -12.30
CA ALA A 60 -14.03 -10.83 -13.17
C ALA A 60 -14.81 -11.13 -14.44
#